data_AF-A0A7C7SXP6-F1
#
_entry.id   AF-A0A7C7SXP6-F1
#
_cell.length_a   1.000
_cell.length_b   1.000
_cell.length_c   1.000
_cell.angle_alpha   90.00
_cell.angle_beta   90.00
_cell.angle_gamma   90.00
#
_symmetry.space_group_name_H-M   'P 1'
#
loop_
_entity.id
_entity.type
_entity.pdbx_description
1 polymer ?
#
loop_
_entity_poly.entity_id
_entity_poly.type
_entity_poly.pdbx_seq_one_letter_code
_entity_poly.pdbx_strand_id
1 'polypeptide(L)'
;MKKPFFMILAVLWLSQMTSGVFAADRIGGMRLLPGYKHQPLQGFDSIVGKIEKENGLRINYDIGAIPKPGLPALGGGFSDRPKLTRKGDVRWYREQVINGQPVHLAHRKDNILVVSYPKQGVN
;
A
#
# COMPACT_ATOMS: atom_id res chain seq x y z
N MET A 1 19.21 56.47 -39.51
CA MET A 1 17.83 56.37 -40.02
C MET A 1 17.28 54.97 -39.72
N LYS A 2 16.11 54.92 -39.07
CA LYS A 2 15.10 53.84 -39.02
C LYS A 2 15.53 52.45 -38.50
N LYS A 3 15.29 52.20 -37.20
CA LYS A 3 14.63 50.96 -36.75
C LYS A 3 13.13 51.11 -37.09
N PRO A 4 12.38 50.04 -37.40
CA PRO A 4 11.67 49.41 -36.28
C PRO A 4 11.27 47.93 -36.46
N PHE A 5 10.88 47.35 -35.32
CA PHE A 5 9.77 46.39 -35.19
C PHE A 5 9.89 45.00 -35.82
N PHE A 6 10.21 43.99 -35.01
CA PHE A 6 9.54 42.68 -35.11
C PHE A 6 9.39 42.08 -33.70
N MET A 7 8.28 42.48 -33.08
CA MET A 7 7.29 41.60 -32.44
C MET A 7 7.84 40.32 -31.76
N ILE A 8 8.07 40.43 -30.46
CA ILE A 8 8.24 39.31 -29.54
C ILE A 8 6.90 38.56 -29.50
N LEU A 9 6.83 37.40 -30.16
CA LEU A 9 5.71 36.48 -30.01
C LEU A 9 5.87 35.73 -28.68
N ALA A 10 5.34 36.34 -27.61
CA ALA A 10 5.20 35.69 -26.32
C ALA A 10 4.14 34.58 -26.43
N VAL A 11 4.57 33.38 -26.80
CA VAL A 11 3.72 32.19 -26.69
C VAL A 11 3.64 31.83 -25.21
N LEU A 12 2.64 32.38 -24.53
CA LEU A 12 2.15 31.88 -23.26
C LEU A 12 1.67 30.44 -23.48
N TRP A 13 2.56 29.48 -23.23
CA TRP A 13 2.14 28.12 -22.92
C TRP A 13 1.46 28.16 -21.56
N LEU A 14 0.15 28.36 -21.64
CA LEU A 14 -0.81 28.24 -20.56
C LEU A 14 -0.58 26.86 -19.93
N SER A 15 0.18 26.85 -18.84
CA SER A 15 0.36 25.67 -18.03
C SER A 15 -1.01 25.35 -17.46
N GLN A 16 -1.72 24.42 -18.11
CA GLN A 16 -2.88 23.81 -17.52
C GLN A 16 -2.37 23.04 -16.30
N MET A 17 -2.32 23.73 -15.16
CA MET A 17 -2.35 23.11 -13.86
C MET A 17 -3.70 22.44 -13.75
N THR A 18 -3.81 21.24 -14.33
CA THR A 18 -4.81 20.27 -13.92
C THR A 18 -4.52 19.99 -12.46
N SER A 19 -5.19 20.75 -11.60
CA SER A 19 -5.40 20.38 -10.21
C SER A 19 -6.29 19.14 -10.27
N GLY A 20 -5.66 17.99 -10.53
CA GLY A 20 -6.26 16.71 -10.27
C GLY A 20 -6.60 16.71 -8.80
N VAL A 21 -7.87 16.99 -8.49
CA VAL A 21 -8.44 16.65 -7.19
C VAL A 21 -8.35 15.14 -7.13
N PHE A 22 -7.24 14.62 -6.60
CA PHE A 22 -7.14 13.23 -6.23
C PHE A 22 -8.19 13.05 -5.14
N ALA A 23 -9.34 12.48 -5.51
CA ALA A 23 -10.23 11.86 -4.54
C ALA A 23 -9.31 11.02 -3.66
N ALA A 24 -9.19 11.40 -2.38
CA ALA A 24 -8.29 10.72 -1.49
C ALA A 24 -8.75 9.27 -1.43
N ASP A 25 -7.98 8.37 -2.07
CA ASP A 25 -8.30 6.95 -2.10
C ASP A 25 -8.37 6.48 -0.65
N ARG A 26 -9.61 6.29 -0.20
CA ARG A 26 -9.93 5.85 1.15
C ARG A 26 -10.07 4.35 1.11
N ILE A 27 -9.25 3.68 1.91
CA ILE A 27 -9.36 2.24 2.18
C ILE A 27 -9.97 2.11 3.56
N GLY A 28 -11.28 1.89 3.62
CA GLY A 28 -12.04 2.02 4.88
C GLY A 28 -11.87 3.43 5.46
N GLY A 29 -11.39 3.53 6.71
CA GLY A 29 -11.11 4.79 7.39
C GLY A 29 -9.74 5.41 7.11
N MET A 30 -8.86 4.73 6.37
CA MET A 30 -7.50 5.19 6.11
C MET A 30 -7.40 6.05 4.86
N ARG A 31 -6.59 7.12 4.93
CA ARG A 31 -6.23 7.95 3.78
C ARG A 31 -4.86 7.56 3.27
N LEU A 32 -4.74 7.27 1.98
CA LEU A 32 -3.45 7.06 1.35
C LEU A 32 -2.63 8.35 1.25
N LEU A 33 -1.32 8.22 1.43
CA LEU A 33 -0.39 9.31 1.16
C LEU A 33 -0.26 9.54 -0.37
N PRO A 34 0.09 10.76 -0.82
CA PRO A 34 0.24 11.04 -2.24
C PRO A 34 1.17 10.05 -2.97
N GLY A 35 0.71 9.56 -4.12
CA GLY A 35 1.45 8.62 -4.96
C GLY A 35 1.32 7.14 -4.58
N TYR A 36 0.63 6.83 -3.48
CA TYR A 36 0.23 5.45 -3.18
C TYR A 36 -1.13 5.14 -3.81
N LYS A 37 -1.27 3.90 -4.30
CA LYS A 37 -2.51 3.37 -4.88
C LYS A 37 -2.93 2.11 -4.15
N HIS A 38 -4.24 1.95 -3.95
CA HIS A 38 -4.83 0.72 -3.44
C HIS A 38 -5.32 -0.15 -4.59
N GLN A 39 -5.07 -1.46 -4.50
CA GLN A 39 -5.68 -2.47 -5.34
C GLN A 39 -6.25 -3.57 -4.44
N PRO A 40 -7.59 -3.70 -4.33
CA PRO A 40 -8.18 -4.88 -3.74
C PRO A 40 -7.92 -6.07 -4.66
N LEU A 41 -7.54 -7.20 -4.08
CA LEU A 41 -7.26 -8.46 -4.76
C LEU A 41 -8.18 -9.52 -4.16
N GLN A 42 -8.86 -10.31 -5.00
CA GLN A 42 -9.72 -11.39 -4.54
C GLN A 42 -9.07 -12.73 -4.87
N GLY A 43 -8.70 -13.49 -3.82
CA GLY A 43 -8.34 -14.89 -3.91
C GLY A 43 -9.59 -15.78 -3.88
N PHE A 44 -9.40 -17.09 -4.11
CA PHE A 44 -10.48 -18.08 -4.03
C PHE A 44 -11.10 -18.18 -2.62
N ASP A 45 -10.30 -17.87 -1.59
CA ASP A 45 -10.62 -18.08 -0.17
C ASP A 45 -10.14 -16.93 0.75
N SER A 46 -9.64 -15.84 0.16
CA SER A 46 -9.15 -14.64 0.87
C SER A 46 -9.49 -13.38 0.09
N ILE A 47 -9.78 -12.30 0.79
CA ILE A 47 -9.70 -10.96 0.21
C ILE A 47 -8.33 -10.44 0.64
N VAL A 48 -7.46 -10.08 -0.30
CA VAL A 48 -6.16 -9.47 0.02
C VAL A 48 -6.10 -8.07 -0.56
N GLY A 49 -5.21 -7.24 -0.06
CA GLY A 49 -5.03 -5.88 -0.53
C GLY A 49 -3.57 -5.60 -0.83
N LYS A 50 -3.35 -4.76 -1.84
CA LYS A 50 -2.04 -4.21 -2.16
C LYS A 50 -2.11 -2.70 -2.11
N ILE A 51 -1.20 -2.08 -1.36
CA ILE A 51 -0.93 -0.64 -1.41
C ILE A 51 0.47 -0.45 -1.97
N GLU A 52 0.64 0.27 -3.06
CA GLU A 52 1.96 0.48 -3.65
C GLU A 52 2.17 1.88 -4.17
N LYS A 53 3.43 2.32 -4.13
CA LYS A 53 3.92 3.50 -4.84
C LYS A 53 4.83 3.05 -5.96
N GLU A 54 4.72 3.68 -7.12
CA GLU A 54 5.57 3.38 -8.27
C GLU A 54 7.06 3.49 -7.90
N ASN A 55 7.83 2.44 -8.21
CA ASN A 55 9.25 2.29 -7.83
C ASN A 55 9.55 2.46 -6.33
N GLY A 56 8.54 2.28 -5.47
CA GLY A 56 8.62 2.50 -4.04
C GLY A 56 8.19 1.31 -3.21
N LEU A 57 7.69 1.60 -2.02
CA LEU A 57 7.21 0.60 -1.08
C LEU A 57 5.94 -0.09 -1.61
N ARG A 58 5.91 -1.41 -1.50
CA ARG A 58 4.69 -2.22 -1.66
C ARG A 58 4.30 -2.81 -0.31
N ILE A 59 3.02 -2.68 0.05
CA ILE A 59 2.44 -3.25 1.26
C ILE A 59 1.42 -4.29 0.81
N ASN A 60 1.64 -5.54 1.21
CA ASN A 60 0.65 -6.61 1.02
C ASN A 60 -0.01 -6.89 2.37
N TYR A 61 -1.33 -6.91 2.38
CA TYR A 61 -2.10 -7.21 3.58
C TYR A 61 -3.28 -8.12 3.25
N ASP A 62 -3.80 -8.78 4.27
CA ASP A 62 -4.93 -9.69 4.18
C ASP A 62 -6.18 -9.04 4.78
N ILE A 63 -7.32 -9.23 4.14
CA ILE A 63 -8.65 -8.72 4.49
C ILE A 63 -9.52 -9.97 4.69
N GLY A 64 -9.59 -10.50 5.90
CA GLY A 64 -10.27 -11.78 6.10
C GLY A 64 -10.53 -12.12 7.56
N ALA A 65 -11.39 -13.11 7.76
CA ALA A 65 -11.66 -13.68 9.07
C ALA A 65 -10.64 -14.77 9.41
N ILE A 66 -10.22 -14.84 10.68
CA ILE A 66 -9.40 -15.94 11.17
C ILE A 66 -10.26 -17.21 11.27
N PRO A 67 -9.86 -18.34 10.65
CA PRO A 67 -10.54 -19.62 10.87
C PRO A 67 -10.50 -19.98 12.36
N LYS A 68 -11.62 -20.43 12.92
CA LYS A 68 -11.67 -20.87 14.33
C LYS A 68 -10.62 -21.97 14.59
N PRO A 69 -10.00 -22.02 15.78
CA PRO A 69 -9.09 -23.10 16.15
C PRO A 69 -9.70 -24.48 15.87
N GLY A 70 -8.96 -25.36 15.19
CA GLY A 70 -9.41 -26.71 14.83
C GLY A 70 -10.02 -26.86 13.43
N LEU A 71 -10.20 -25.78 12.67
CA LEU A 71 -10.57 -25.84 11.26
C LEU A 71 -9.34 -25.78 10.35
N PRO A 72 -9.35 -26.47 9.18
CA PRO A 72 -8.29 -26.34 8.21
C PRO A 72 -8.16 -24.89 7.74
N ALA A 73 -6.94 -24.36 7.81
CA ALA A 73 -6.60 -23.10 7.17
C ALA A 73 -6.55 -23.33 5.66
N LEU A 74 -7.67 -23.15 4.98
CA LEU A 74 -7.70 -23.05 3.52
C LEU A 74 -6.93 -21.77 3.13
N GLY A 75 -6.27 -21.79 1.96
CA GLY A 75 -5.22 -20.89 1.41
C GLY A 75 -5.33 -19.36 1.51
N GLY A 76 -6.23 -18.84 2.34
CA GLY A 76 -6.30 -17.49 2.89
C GLY A 76 -5.98 -17.42 4.39
N GLY A 77 -5.52 -18.51 5.00
CA GLY A 77 -5.24 -18.54 6.43
C GLY A 77 -4.15 -17.55 6.84
N PHE A 78 -4.50 -16.66 7.78
CA PHE A 78 -3.63 -15.77 8.57
C PHE A 78 -2.50 -16.54 9.27
N SER A 79 -1.58 -17.08 8.48
CA SER A 79 -0.25 -17.40 8.95
C SER A 79 0.43 -16.06 9.23
N ASP A 80 1.09 -15.94 10.37
CA ASP A 80 1.92 -14.80 10.73
C ASP A 80 3.08 -14.67 9.72
N ARG A 81 2.77 -14.19 8.51
CA ARG A 81 3.66 -14.19 7.36
C ARG A 81 4.93 -13.39 7.61
N PRO A 82 4.90 -12.29 8.38
CA PRO A 82 6.11 -11.66 8.88
C PRO A 82 7.06 -12.64 9.58
N LYS A 83 6.57 -13.53 10.46
CA LYS A 83 7.40 -14.56 11.12
C LYS A 83 7.84 -15.69 10.19
N LEU A 84 7.04 -16.01 9.17
CA LEU A 84 7.39 -17.05 8.19
C LEU A 84 8.32 -16.56 7.07
N THR A 85 8.59 -15.25 6.99
CA THR A 85 9.49 -14.70 5.97
C THR A 85 10.92 -15.20 6.22
N ARG A 86 11.58 -15.71 5.17
CA ARG A 86 12.94 -16.23 5.26
C ARG A 86 13.89 -15.15 5.79
N LYS A 87 14.70 -15.48 6.81
CA LYS A 87 15.65 -14.52 7.43
C LYS A 87 16.57 -13.82 6.42
N GLY A 88 16.97 -14.53 5.36
CA GLY A 88 17.80 -13.97 4.29
C GLY A 88 17.13 -12.85 3.48
N ASP A 89 15.79 -12.82 3.46
CA ASP A 89 15.00 -11.88 2.67
C ASP A 89 14.49 -10.69 3.49
N VAL A 90 14.63 -10.75 4.82
CA VAL A 90 14.16 -9.70 5.76
C VAL A 90 15.26 -8.65 5.95
N ARG A 91 14.91 -7.38 5.73
CA ARG A 91 15.75 -6.23 6.10
C ARG A 91 15.57 -5.89 7.58
N TRP A 92 14.32 -5.89 8.05
CA TRP A 92 13.99 -5.75 9.47
C TRP A 92 12.65 -6.39 9.80
N TYR A 93 12.48 -6.75 11.07
CA TYR A 93 11.25 -7.28 11.64
C TYR A 93 10.85 -6.44 12.85
N ARG A 94 9.55 -6.21 13.03
CA ARG A 94 9.00 -5.45 14.17
C ARG A 94 7.67 -6.04 14.62
N GLU A 95 7.51 -6.17 15.93
CA GLU A 95 6.23 -6.39 16.58
C GLU A 95 5.78 -5.07 17.22
N GLN A 96 4.49 -4.78 17.17
CA GLN A 96 3.89 -3.63 17.83
C GLN A 96 2.44 -3.93 18.21
N VAL A 97 1.84 -3.07 19.04
CA VAL A 97 0.42 -3.15 19.40
C VAL A 97 -0.28 -1.91 18.88
N ILE A 98 -1.36 -2.10 18.12
CA ILE A 98 -2.23 -1.02 17.61
C ILE A 98 -3.63 -1.29 18.12
N ASN A 99 -4.23 -0.35 18.85
CA ASN A 99 -5.58 -0.49 19.43
C ASN A 99 -5.78 -1.79 20.23
N GLY A 100 -4.76 -2.21 21.00
CA GLY A 100 -4.80 -3.45 21.79
C GLY A 100 -4.59 -4.74 21.00
N GLN A 101 -4.42 -4.65 19.68
CA GLN A 101 -4.20 -5.78 18.79
C GLN A 101 -2.70 -5.88 18.43
N PRO A 102 -2.06 -7.05 18.61
CA PRO A 102 -0.69 -7.24 18.12
C PRO A 102 -0.66 -7.15 16.60
N VAL A 103 0.42 -6.57 16.10
CA VAL A 103 0.71 -6.40 14.68
C VAL A 103 2.16 -6.77 14.46
N HIS A 104 2.40 -7.67 13.52
CA HIS A 104 3.73 -8.07 13.12
C HIS A 104 4.03 -7.52 11.73
N LEU A 105 5.27 -7.06 11.55
CA LEU A 105 5.72 -6.41 10.33
C LEU A 105 7.08 -6.98 9.94
N ALA A 106 7.23 -7.33 8.67
CA ALA A 106 8.51 -7.68 8.08
C ALA A 106 8.72 -6.84 6.82
N HIS A 107 9.78 -6.02 6.81
CA HIS A 107 10.21 -5.33 5.61
C HIS A 107 11.28 -6.14 4.92
N ARG A 108 11.00 -6.52 3.69
CA ARG A 108 11.86 -7.38 2.88
C ARG A 108 12.86 -6.56 2.08
N LYS A 109 13.92 -7.23 1.61
CA LYS A 109 14.98 -6.60 0.81
C LYS A 109 14.50 -6.12 -0.56
N ASP A 110 13.43 -6.71 -1.09
CA ASP A 110 12.74 -6.33 -2.33
C ASP A 110 11.70 -5.21 -2.15
N ASN A 111 11.78 -4.44 -1.05
CA ASN A 111 10.89 -3.34 -0.71
C ASN A 111 9.41 -3.74 -0.54
N ILE A 112 9.15 -4.98 -0.14
CA ILE A 112 7.83 -5.44 0.28
C ILE A 112 7.72 -5.38 1.80
N LEU A 113 6.72 -4.65 2.30
CA LEU A 113 6.28 -4.71 3.69
C LEU A 113 5.13 -5.71 3.80
N VAL A 114 5.38 -6.79 4.53
CA VAL A 114 4.37 -7.77 4.91
C VAL A 114 3.84 -7.36 6.29
N VAL A 115 2.52 -7.24 6.41
CA VAL A 115 1.85 -6.89 7.66
C VAL A 115 0.86 -7.99 8.02
N SER A 116 0.83 -8.41 9.28
CA SER A 116 -0.14 -9.37 9.77
C SER A 116 -0.63 -9.02 11.16
N TYR A 117 -1.89 -9.33 11.40
CA TYR A 117 -2.56 -9.19 12.68
C TYR A 117 -2.86 -10.59 13.22
N PRO A 118 -1.97 -11.19 14.03
CA PRO A 118 -2.03 -12.62 14.37
C PRO A 118 -3.25 -13.03 15.22
N LYS A 119 -4.00 -12.09 15.79
CA LYS A 119 -5.15 -12.38 16.67
C LYS A 119 -6.53 -12.22 16.01
N GLN A 120 -6.66 -11.31 15.05
CA GLN A 120 -7.90 -11.07 14.30
C GLN A 120 -7.55 -10.30 13.01
N GLY A 121 -8.34 -10.44 11.95
CA GLY A 121 -8.16 -9.65 10.72
C GLY A 121 -8.46 -8.16 10.94
N VAL A 122 -8.14 -7.33 9.94
CA VAL A 122 -8.52 -5.91 9.92
C VAL A 122 -9.89 -5.80 9.25
N ASN A 123 -10.95 -5.74 10.05
CA ASN A 123 -12.30 -5.35 9.61
C ASN A 123 -12.63 -3.95 10.11
#